data_AF-A0A667Y977-F1
#
_entry.id   AF-A0A667Y977-F1
#
_cell.length_a   1.000
_cell.length_b   1.000
_cell.length_c   1.000
_cell.angle_alpha   90.00
_cell.angle_beta   90.00
_cell.angle_gamma   90.00
#
_symmetry.space_group_name_H-M   'P 1'
#
loop_
_entity.id
_entity.type
_entity.pdbx_description
1 polymer ?
#
loop_
_entity_poly.entity_id
_entity_poly.type
_entity_poly.pdbx_seq_one_letter_code
_entity_poly.pdbx_strand_id
1 'polypeptide(L)'
;MGLLSDPNRRRALISMLTRLNAPICGMPVDWLVKTMQSQGLEVFTQRFSRTLPFPDENKERYVVEGTNVYGILRAPRAPRTEALVLSAPCSPGNNNNQAVGLLLGLSQYFRNQIYWAKDIIFLVNEHDLIGMQAWLEGYHHTNTTGMDWSPLQGRGGSIQAALSLELSSDVITSLDLVLEGLNGQLPNLDLANLFYAFCQKIGVLCTIQGKLQRDDWDTASGYSHAVQTMMLMVLKQASGRPWGDHGLFLRYHIEAASIKGINSFRQYKTDATTIGRLLEGMFRKLNNLLERLHQSYFFYLMPSLSRFVSIGYYMPAFGLLAVILLLRALDLWVQLSALPSRTEDGIADIEQVSQTHLGVLSVLTPLVISHLTGVALYTLPIRSQEMAVEHFPVFETEAVVLTAIAIYTAGLALPHNTHRLVSGEGTEQGWRVLKLVAVLYLAVLLGCTALINFSLGFILALTLVPLAAFITPHVPKLLSALFMVLLSPGCTLFFSIFFFQELQETPVNLQEGWVLFLSVISQGILDHSLYGSLVYPLVALLVYPCWLLFWNILFWK
;
A
#
# COMPACT_ATOMS: atom_id res chain seq x y z
N MET A 1 -15.75 -35.68 15.96
CA MET A 1 -17.04 -35.35 16.60
C MET A 1 -16.96 -33.94 17.13
N GLY A 2 -17.77 -33.03 16.57
CA GLY A 2 -17.45 -31.61 16.46
C GLY A 2 -17.94 -30.71 17.61
N LEU A 3 -17.38 -29.50 17.64
CA LEU A 3 -17.59 -28.40 18.60
C LEU A 3 -19.05 -28.08 19.01
N LEU A 4 -20.05 -28.56 18.26
CA LEU A 4 -21.47 -28.24 18.41
C LEU A 4 -22.40 -29.45 18.63
N SER A 5 -21.89 -30.68 18.79
CA SER A 5 -22.76 -31.76 19.26
C SER A 5 -23.14 -31.60 20.74
N ASP A 6 -22.43 -30.73 21.47
CA ASP A 6 -22.62 -30.47 22.88
C ASP A 6 -23.38 -29.14 23.11
N PRO A 7 -24.63 -29.18 23.60
CA PRO A 7 -25.47 -27.98 23.83
C PRO A 7 -24.92 -27.04 24.91
N ASN A 8 -23.98 -27.49 25.75
CA ASN A 8 -23.35 -26.64 26.76
C ASN A 8 -22.26 -25.74 26.16
N ARG A 9 -21.51 -26.24 25.18
CA ARG A 9 -20.47 -25.48 24.47
C ARG A 9 -21.07 -24.39 23.58
N ARG A 10 -22.25 -24.65 22.99
CA ARG A 10 -23.02 -23.65 22.21
C ARG A 10 -23.49 -22.48 23.07
N ARG A 11 -23.98 -22.74 24.29
CA ARG A 11 -24.41 -21.71 25.25
C ARG A 11 -23.24 -20.85 25.73
N ALA A 12 -22.07 -21.45 25.95
CA ALA A 12 -20.86 -20.70 26.34
C ALA A 12 -20.46 -19.68 25.24
N LEU A 13 -20.48 -20.10 23.98
CA LEU A 13 -20.16 -19.26 22.81
C LEU A 13 -21.14 -18.09 22.67
N ILE A 14 -22.45 -18.35 22.82
CA ILE A 14 -23.49 -17.31 22.78
C ILE A 14 -23.34 -16.33 23.95
N SER A 15 -22.98 -16.81 25.15
CA SER A 15 -22.73 -15.96 26.32
C SER A 15 -21.48 -15.08 26.18
N MET A 16 -20.44 -15.56 25.48
CA MET A 16 -19.24 -14.78 25.16
C MET A 16 -19.57 -13.67 24.15
N LEU A 17 -20.32 -13.99 23.09
CA LEU A 17 -20.75 -13.01 22.09
C LEU A 17 -21.65 -11.91 22.69
N THR A 18 -22.54 -12.26 23.62
CA THR A 18 -23.38 -11.26 24.31
C THR A 18 -22.60 -10.38 25.28
N ARG A 19 -21.53 -10.88 25.90
CA ARG A 19 -20.64 -10.06 26.75
C ARG A 19 -19.72 -9.14 25.95
N LEU A 20 -19.35 -9.51 24.73
CA LEU A 20 -18.61 -8.65 23.79
C LEU A 20 -19.47 -7.51 23.22
N ASN A 21 -20.80 -7.65 23.24
CA ASN A 21 -21.73 -6.61 22.77
C ASN A 21 -22.11 -5.56 23.83
N ALA A 22 -21.48 -5.56 25.01
CA ALA A 22 -21.61 -4.44 25.95
C ALA A 22 -20.80 -3.24 25.41
N PRO A 23 -21.32 -1.99 25.47
CA PRO A 23 -20.63 -0.82 24.96
C PRO A 23 -19.51 -0.46 25.95
N ILE A 24 -18.39 -1.16 25.86
CA ILE A 24 -17.16 -0.82 26.56
C ILE A 24 -16.31 -0.03 25.57
N CYS A 25 -16.07 1.24 25.90
CA CYS A 25 -15.20 2.12 25.16
C CYS A 25 -13.76 1.60 25.29
N GLY A 26 -13.31 0.77 24.35
CA GLY A 26 -11.96 0.18 24.32
C GLY A 26 -11.96 -1.35 24.35
N MET A 27 -10.83 -1.94 23.94
CA MET A 27 -10.67 -3.39 23.96
C MET A 27 -10.72 -3.92 25.42
N PRO A 28 -11.49 -4.98 25.74
CA PRO A 28 -11.63 -5.48 27.11
C PRO A 28 -10.42 -6.32 27.53
N VAL A 29 -9.27 -5.66 27.74
CA VAL A 29 -7.95 -6.26 28.02
C VAL A 29 -8.00 -7.29 29.15
N ASP A 30 -8.50 -6.92 30.32
CA ASP A 30 -8.53 -7.81 31.50
C ASP A 30 -9.38 -9.06 31.26
N TRP A 31 -10.48 -8.91 30.53
CA TRP A 31 -11.36 -10.03 30.18
C TRP A 31 -10.67 -10.95 29.17
N LEU A 32 -10.00 -10.41 28.15
CA LEU A 32 -9.23 -11.19 27.18
C LEU A 32 -8.11 -11.97 27.87
N VAL A 33 -7.36 -11.32 28.74
CA VAL A 33 -6.26 -11.95 29.50
C VAL A 33 -6.78 -13.10 30.33
N LYS A 34 -7.81 -12.87 31.16
CA LYS A 34 -8.41 -13.93 31.99
C LYS A 34 -8.98 -15.07 31.14
N THR A 35 -9.60 -14.76 30.00
CA THR A 35 -10.19 -15.75 29.11
C THR A 35 -9.12 -16.63 28.46
N MET A 36 -8.08 -16.03 27.86
CA MET A 36 -6.97 -16.77 27.27
C MET A 36 -6.18 -17.59 28.31
N GLN A 37 -6.00 -17.05 29.53
CA GLN A 37 -5.37 -17.79 30.64
C GLN A 37 -6.23 -18.99 31.07
N SER A 38 -7.55 -18.82 31.15
CA SER A 38 -8.47 -19.92 31.47
C SER A 38 -8.47 -21.04 30.41
N GLN A 39 -8.08 -20.71 29.18
CA GLN A 39 -7.87 -21.66 28.08
C GLN A 39 -6.49 -22.32 28.12
N GLY A 40 -5.64 -21.99 29.08
CA GLY A 40 -4.32 -22.61 29.29
C GLY A 40 -3.23 -22.10 28.34
N LEU A 41 -3.36 -20.87 27.84
CA LEU A 41 -2.34 -20.18 27.04
C LEU A 41 -1.35 -19.42 27.94
N GLU A 42 -0.12 -19.22 27.47
CA GLU A 42 0.82 -18.27 28.07
C GLU A 42 0.45 -16.86 27.58
N VAL A 43 -0.17 -16.04 28.43
CA VAL A 43 -0.76 -14.75 28.02
C VAL A 43 0.08 -13.58 28.48
N PHE A 44 0.25 -12.62 27.59
CA PHE A 44 1.04 -11.41 27.80
C PHE A 44 0.31 -10.20 27.22
N THR A 45 0.67 -9.03 27.73
CA THR A 45 0.18 -7.75 27.23
C THR A 45 1.34 -6.87 26.81
N GLN A 46 1.10 -6.00 25.83
CA GLN A 46 2.07 -5.01 25.37
C GLN A 46 1.37 -3.67 25.25
N ARG A 47 1.77 -2.72 26.07
CA ARG A 47 1.38 -1.31 25.94
C ARG A 47 2.20 -0.63 24.86
N PHE A 48 1.56 0.26 24.12
CA PHE A 48 2.20 1.09 23.12
C PHE A 48 1.56 2.48 23.08
N SER A 49 2.34 3.46 22.64
CA SER A 49 1.90 4.83 22.42
C SER A 49 2.52 5.37 21.13
N ARG A 50 1.71 6.08 20.35
CA ARG A 50 2.16 6.72 19.11
C ARG A 50 1.59 8.12 19.02
N THR A 51 2.49 9.10 18.94
CA THR A 51 2.12 10.48 18.59
C THR A 51 1.93 10.57 17.07
N LEU A 52 0.76 11.01 16.63
CA LEU A 52 0.46 11.30 15.23
C LEU A 52 1.05 12.67 14.86
N PRO A 53 1.54 12.84 13.61
CA PRO A 53 2.05 14.14 13.17
C PRO A 53 0.96 15.22 13.11
N PHE A 54 -0.28 14.82 12.83
CA PHE A 54 -1.50 15.62 12.86
C PHE A 54 -2.66 14.66 13.21
N PRO A 55 -3.78 15.15 13.78
CA PRO A 55 -4.90 14.30 14.17
C PRO A 55 -5.45 13.56 12.95
N ASP A 56 -5.78 12.28 13.10
CA ASP A 56 -6.53 11.54 12.07
C ASP A 56 -7.98 12.04 12.03
N GLU A 57 -8.55 12.22 10.83
CA GLU A 57 -9.95 12.64 10.61
C GLU A 57 -10.94 11.76 11.40
N ASN A 58 -10.57 10.49 11.63
CA ASN A 58 -11.41 9.53 12.34
C ASN A 58 -11.25 9.52 13.87
N LYS A 59 -10.15 10.07 14.42
CA LYS A 59 -9.76 9.84 15.83
C LYS A 59 -9.56 11.11 16.65
N GLU A 60 -9.43 12.30 16.04
CA GLU A 60 -9.25 13.61 16.71
C GLU A 60 -8.20 13.60 17.86
N ARG A 61 -7.21 12.70 17.79
CA ARG A 61 -6.24 12.48 18.86
C ARG A 61 -4.82 12.60 18.33
N TYR A 62 -4.02 13.42 18.99
CA TYR A 62 -2.58 13.55 18.72
C TYR A 62 -1.78 12.36 19.24
N VAL A 63 -2.28 11.65 20.25
CA VAL A 63 -1.62 10.47 20.82
C VAL A 63 -2.59 9.31 20.83
N VAL A 64 -2.19 8.23 20.16
CA VAL A 64 -2.89 6.95 20.16
C VAL A 64 -2.17 6.01 21.12
N GLU A 65 -2.79 5.78 22.26
CA GLU A 65 -2.37 4.76 23.21
C GLU A 65 -3.26 3.53 23.09
N GLY A 66 -2.65 2.36 23.24
CA GLY A 66 -3.37 1.10 23.21
C GLY A 66 -2.60 -0.03 23.89
N THR A 67 -3.27 -1.15 24.06
CA THR A 67 -2.67 -2.37 24.59
C THR A 67 -2.95 -3.53 23.65
N ASN A 68 -1.93 -4.25 23.22
CA ASN A 68 -2.08 -5.53 22.53
C ASN A 68 -2.14 -6.66 23.57
N VAL A 69 -2.98 -7.67 23.32
CA VAL A 69 -3.06 -8.89 24.12
C VAL A 69 -2.71 -10.07 23.23
N TYR A 70 -1.77 -10.90 23.66
CA TYR A 70 -1.44 -12.12 22.92
C TYR A 70 -1.24 -13.31 23.84
N GLY A 71 -1.71 -14.47 23.37
CA GLY A 71 -1.56 -15.76 24.03
C GLY A 71 -0.72 -16.70 23.18
N ILE A 72 0.25 -17.39 23.78
CA ILE A 72 1.11 -18.36 23.11
C ILE A 72 0.66 -19.77 23.50
N LEU A 73 0.29 -20.56 22.49
CA LEU A 73 0.15 -22.01 22.60
C LEU A 73 1.48 -22.65 22.18
N ARG A 74 2.16 -23.26 23.14
CA ARG A 74 3.44 -23.93 22.88
C ARG A 74 3.25 -25.26 22.15
N ALA A 75 4.12 -25.54 21.17
CA ALA A 75 4.16 -26.83 20.52
C ALA A 75 4.49 -27.94 21.56
N PRO A 76 3.67 -29.00 21.67
CA PRO A 76 3.85 -30.04 22.69
C PRO A 76 5.04 -30.97 22.43
N ARG A 77 5.47 -31.14 21.16
CA ARG A 77 6.44 -32.18 20.76
C ARG A 77 7.60 -31.67 19.90
N ALA A 78 7.75 -30.35 19.75
CA ALA A 78 8.70 -29.74 18.82
C ALA A 78 9.52 -28.65 19.51
N PRO A 79 10.69 -28.29 18.98
CA PRO A 79 11.67 -27.42 19.66
C PRO A 79 11.28 -25.95 19.84
N ARG A 80 10.01 -25.57 19.59
CA ARG A 80 9.46 -24.20 19.79
C ARG A 80 10.26 -23.10 19.07
N THR A 81 11.00 -23.46 18.03
CA THR A 81 11.85 -22.55 17.23
C THR A 81 11.08 -21.77 16.18
N GLU A 82 9.83 -22.15 15.91
CA GLU A 82 8.98 -21.59 14.87
C GLU A 82 7.59 -21.30 15.41
N ALA A 83 6.94 -20.27 14.88
CA ALA A 83 5.60 -19.88 15.27
C ALA A 83 4.68 -19.58 14.07
N LEU A 84 3.38 -19.69 14.30
CA LEU A 84 2.31 -19.21 13.45
C LEU A 84 1.49 -18.17 14.20
N VAL A 85 0.97 -17.17 13.51
CA VAL A 85 0.15 -16.11 14.15
C VAL A 85 -1.28 -16.16 13.62
N LEU A 86 -2.25 -16.16 14.53
CA LEU A 86 -3.65 -15.83 14.24
C LEU A 86 -3.96 -14.49 14.90
N SER A 87 -4.25 -13.46 14.11
CA SER A 87 -4.58 -12.14 14.64
C SER A 87 -6.03 -11.75 14.38
N ALA A 88 -6.59 -10.92 15.26
CA ALA A 88 -7.87 -10.25 15.04
C ALA A 88 -7.81 -8.84 15.66
N PRO A 89 -7.95 -7.76 14.87
CA PRO A 89 -7.98 -6.43 15.41
C PRO A 89 -9.26 -6.16 16.21
N CYS A 90 -9.15 -5.44 17.32
CA CYS A 90 -10.26 -5.04 18.18
C CYS A 90 -10.14 -3.54 18.49
N SER A 91 -10.72 -2.73 17.60
CA SER A 91 -10.70 -1.27 17.70
C SER A 91 -12.09 -0.73 18.09
N PRO A 92 -12.16 0.38 18.86
CA PRO A 92 -13.43 1.04 19.16
C PRO A 92 -14.18 1.41 17.87
N GLY A 93 -15.44 1.00 17.74
CA GLY A 93 -16.26 1.24 16.55
C GLY A 93 -16.12 0.20 15.42
N ASN A 94 -15.13 -0.70 15.49
CA ASN A 94 -15.03 -1.83 14.58
C ASN A 94 -15.81 -3.03 15.14
N ASN A 95 -16.83 -3.50 14.43
CA ASN A 95 -17.67 -4.64 14.83
C ASN A 95 -16.97 -6.00 14.61
N ASN A 96 -15.69 -6.13 14.97
CA ASN A 96 -14.89 -7.35 14.75
C ASN A 96 -15.03 -8.40 15.87
N ASN A 97 -16.09 -8.30 16.68
CA ASN A 97 -16.35 -9.18 17.83
C ASN A 97 -16.41 -10.65 17.42
N GLN A 98 -16.90 -10.95 16.20
CA GLN A 98 -16.96 -12.31 15.69
C GLN A 98 -15.57 -12.91 15.43
N ALA A 99 -14.63 -12.13 14.90
CA ALA A 99 -13.26 -12.60 14.67
C ALA A 99 -12.56 -12.90 15.99
N VAL A 100 -12.70 -12.01 16.99
CA VAL A 100 -12.15 -12.23 18.34
C VAL A 100 -12.78 -13.46 18.99
N GLY A 101 -14.10 -13.62 18.90
CA GLY A 101 -14.80 -14.81 19.40
C GLY A 101 -14.35 -16.11 18.71
N LEU A 102 -14.15 -16.08 17.39
CA LEU A 102 -13.66 -17.22 16.62
C LEU A 102 -12.21 -17.57 16.98
N LEU A 103 -11.36 -16.56 17.13
CA LEU A 103 -9.97 -16.70 17.57
C LEU A 103 -9.90 -17.35 18.95
N LEU A 104 -10.69 -16.89 19.93
CA LEU A 104 -10.75 -17.49 21.26
C LEU A 104 -11.30 -18.92 21.21
N GLY A 105 -12.34 -19.18 20.40
CA GLY A 105 -12.89 -20.52 20.21
C GLY A 105 -11.89 -21.50 19.59
N LEU A 106 -11.12 -21.05 18.59
CA LEU A 106 -10.05 -21.82 17.98
C LEU A 106 -8.90 -22.07 18.95
N SER A 107 -8.54 -21.10 19.78
CA SER A 107 -7.45 -21.28 20.74
C SER A 107 -7.76 -22.36 21.78
N GLN A 108 -9.00 -22.40 22.29
CA GLN A 108 -9.46 -23.47 23.17
C GLN A 108 -9.48 -24.83 22.45
N TYR A 109 -9.88 -24.85 21.18
CA TYR A 109 -9.87 -26.08 20.39
C TYR A 109 -8.45 -26.57 20.12
N PHE A 110 -7.54 -25.70 19.70
CA PHE A 110 -6.14 -25.99 19.37
C PHE A 110 -5.38 -26.48 20.60
N ARG A 111 -5.66 -25.95 21.79
CA ARG A 111 -5.04 -26.41 23.04
C ARG A 111 -5.21 -27.91 23.28
N ASN A 112 -6.35 -28.47 22.87
CA ASN A 112 -6.66 -29.90 23.05
C ASN A 112 -6.03 -30.79 21.96
N GLN A 113 -5.35 -30.22 20.97
CA GLN A 113 -4.74 -30.97 19.88
C GLN A 113 -3.23 -31.15 20.11
N ILE A 114 -2.73 -32.34 19.83
CA ILE A 114 -1.33 -32.73 20.08
C ILE A 114 -0.43 -32.68 18.84
N TYR A 115 -0.99 -32.36 17.67
CA TYR A 115 -0.30 -32.45 16.38
C TYR A 115 0.42 -31.14 15.99
N TRP A 116 0.42 -30.12 16.85
CA TRP A 116 1.13 -28.87 16.58
C TRP A 116 2.64 -29.06 16.70
N ALA A 117 3.36 -28.66 15.67
CA ALA A 117 4.82 -28.67 15.57
C ALA A 117 5.41 -27.26 15.71
N LYS A 118 4.59 -26.21 15.54
CA LYS A 118 4.97 -24.81 15.73
C LYS A 118 4.19 -24.22 16.89
N ASP A 119 4.78 -23.22 17.54
CA ASP A 119 4.05 -22.40 18.51
C ASP A 119 2.94 -21.65 17.76
N ILE A 120 1.78 -21.48 18.38
CA ILE A 120 0.67 -20.70 17.80
C ILE A 120 0.41 -19.50 18.68
N ILE A 121 0.57 -18.32 18.11
CA ILE A 121 0.35 -17.04 18.76
C ILE A 121 -1.04 -16.54 18.37
N PHE A 122 -1.89 -16.34 19.36
CA PHE A 122 -3.20 -15.73 19.22
C PHE A 122 -3.09 -14.27 19.63
N LEU A 123 -3.20 -13.34 18.68
CA LEU A 123 -2.98 -11.92 18.89
C LEU A 123 -4.30 -11.15 18.72
N VAL A 124 -4.63 -10.33 19.71
CA VAL A 124 -5.69 -9.32 19.62
C VAL A 124 -5.03 -7.96 19.79
N ASN A 125 -4.98 -7.21 18.70
CA ASN A 125 -4.36 -5.90 18.62
C ASN A 125 -5.42 -4.79 18.68
N GLU A 126 -5.09 -3.73 19.41
CA GLU A 126 -5.93 -2.53 19.48
C GLU A 126 -5.48 -1.51 18.42
N HIS A 127 -6.41 -0.70 17.90
CA HIS A 127 -6.13 0.30 16.85
C HIS A 127 -5.59 -0.28 15.53
N ASP A 128 -6.07 -1.46 15.14
CA ASP A 128 -5.78 -2.15 13.87
C ASP A 128 -4.26 -2.18 13.56
N LEU A 129 -3.85 -1.50 12.49
CA LEU A 129 -2.47 -1.45 12.00
C LEU A 129 -1.46 -0.85 13.00
N ILE A 130 -1.87 0.12 13.84
CA ILE A 130 -0.96 0.77 14.80
C ILE A 130 -0.54 -0.24 15.87
N GLY A 131 -1.50 -0.95 16.47
CA GLY A 131 -1.21 -1.99 17.45
C GLY A 131 -0.41 -3.13 16.83
N MET A 132 -0.74 -3.53 15.60
CA MET A 132 0.01 -4.57 14.89
C MET A 132 1.47 -4.16 14.65
N GLN A 133 1.72 -2.91 14.22
CA GLN A 133 3.07 -2.37 14.04
C GLN A 133 3.85 -2.39 15.36
N ALA A 134 3.24 -1.95 16.47
CA ALA A 134 3.86 -1.97 17.79
C ALA A 134 4.27 -3.38 18.21
N TRP A 135 3.41 -4.35 17.94
CA TRP A 135 3.65 -5.74 18.28
C TRP A 135 4.77 -6.35 17.46
N LEU A 136 4.77 -6.12 16.14
CA LEU A 136 5.83 -6.61 15.25
C LEU A 136 7.19 -5.97 15.57
N GLU A 137 7.23 -4.66 15.81
CA GLU A 137 8.46 -3.97 16.22
C GLU A 137 9.00 -4.49 17.55
N GLY A 138 8.13 -4.68 18.54
CA GLY A 138 8.48 -5.31 19.81
C GLY A 138 8.93 -6.76 19.67
N TYR A 139 8.34 -7.50 18.73
CA TYR A 139 8.67 -8.90 18.46
C TYR A 139 10.03 -9.07 17.77
N HIS A 140 10.37 -8.16 16.85
CA HIS A 140 11.64 -8.20 16.11
C HIS A 140 12.74 -7.34 16.74
N HIS A 141 12.45 -6.61 17.82
CA HIS A 141 13.36 -5.65 18.46
C HIS A 141 13.87 -4.57 17.49
N THR A 142 12.97 -4.07 16.66
CA THR A 142 13.25 -3.01 15.67
C THR A 142 12.41 -1.78 16.00
N ASN A 143 12.97 -0.59 15.89
CA ASN A 143 12.20 0.66 16.02
C ASN A 143 12.30 1.45 14.71
N THR A 144 11.52 1.03 13.71
CA THR A 144 11.56 1.64 12.37
C THR A 144 10.68 2.88 12.26
N THR A 145 9.61 2.92 13.03
CA THR A 145 8.58 3.97 12.94
C THR A 145 8.73 5.03 14.01
N GLY A 146 9.55 4.81 15.04
CA GLY A 146 9.67 5.72 16.20
C GLY A 146 8.52 5.56 17.18
N MET A 147 7.90 4.38 17.24
CA MET A 147 6.80 4.09 18.15
C MET A 147 7.35 3.71 19.52
N ASP A 148 6.67 4.14 20.58
CA ASP A 148 6.98 3.72 21.94
C ASP A 148 6.21 2.45 22.26
N TRP A 149 6.92 1.40 22.64
CA TRP A 149 6.34 0.13 23.01
C TRP A 149 7.03 -0.48 24.22
N SER A 150 6.26 -1.17 25.05
CA SER A 150 6.77 -1.95 26.16
C SER A 150 7.40 -3.27 25.68
N PRO A 151 8.50 -3.74 26.29
CA PRO A 151 9.16 -4.97 25.87
C PRO A 151 8.24 -6.19 26.03
N LEU A 152 8.25 -7.09 25.04
CA LEU A 152 7.46 -8.31 25.09
C LEU A 152 7.98 -9.24 26.19
N GLN A 153 7.11 -9.54 27.16
CA GLN A 153 7.43 -10.45 28.27
C GLN A 153 7.55 -11.91 27.83
N GLY A 154 6.84 -12.30 26.77
CA GLY A 154 6.86 -13.64 26.22
C GLY A 154 7.06 -13.63 24.71
N ARG A 155 7.86 -14.57 24.21
CA ARG A 155 8.13 -14.70 22.78
C ARG A 155 7.98 -16.15 22.31
N GLY A 156 7.46 -16.31 21.10
CA GLY A 156 7.50 -17.55 20.33
C GLY A 156 8.79 -17.69 19.54
N GLY A 157 8.96 -18.80 18.82
CA GLY A 157 10.01 -18.95 17.81
C GLY A 157 9.71 -18.15 16.53
N SER A 158 10.63 -18.15 15.55
CA SER A 158 10.50 -17.38 14.30
C SER A 158 9.13 -17.55 13.66
N ILE A 159 8.43 -16.43 13.42
CA ILE A 159 7.12 -16.46 12.77
C ILE A 159 7.31 -16.90 11.32
N GLN A 160 6.61 -17.96 10.92
CA GLN A 160 6.68 -18.52 9.58
C GLN A 160 5.53 -18.03 8.69
N ALA A 161 4.33 -17.91 9.26
CA ALA A 161 3.16 -17.39 8.57
C ALA A 161 2.16 -16.76 9.55
N ALA A 162 1.34 -15.83 9.06
CA ALA A 162 0.31 -15.17 9.83
C ALA A 162 -1.03 -15.09 9.07
N LEU A 163 -2.14 -15.27 9.76
CA LEU A 163 -3.47 -15.04 9.22
C LEU A 163 -4.19 -14.03 10.10
N SER A 164 -4.71 -12.96 9.49
CA SER A 164 -5.53 -11.97 10.19
C SER A 164 -7.01 -12.15 9.86
N LEU A 165 -7.88 -12.00 10.85
CA LEU A 165 -9.32 -12.18 10.73
C LEU A 165 -10.07 -10.85 10.90
N GLU A 166 -10.84 -10.48 9.88
CA GLU A 166 -11.70 -9.29 9.89
C GLU A 166 -13.14 -9.71 9.57
N LEU A 167 -13.91 -10.06 10.60
CA LEU A 167 -15.30 -10.50 10.52
C LEU A 167 -16.22 -9.40 11.09
N SER A 168 -16.35 -8.30 10.36
CA SER A 168 -17.07 -7.10 10.82
C SER A 168 -18.61 -7.20 10.76
N SER A 169 -19.15 -8.25 10.13
CA SER A 169 -20.60 -8.45 9.96
C SER A 169 -21.12 -9.60 10.81
N ASP A 170 -22.32 -9.43 11.38
CA ASP A 170 -22.97 -10.47 12.18
C ASP A 170 -23.32 -11.73 11.36
N VAL A 171 -23.59 -11.54 10.08
CA VAL A 171 -23.87 -12.61 9.13
C VAL A 171 -22.79 -12.59 8.08
N ILE A 172 -22.12 -13.73 7.91
CA ILE A 172 -21.05 -13.91 6.93
C ILE A 172 -21.62 -14.77 5.79
N THR A 173 -21.66 -14.21 4.59
CA THR A 173 -22.14 -14.89 3.39
C THR A 173 -20.98 -15.56 2.64
N SER A 174 -19.83 -14.88 2.59
CA SER A 174 -18.61 -15.33 1.90
C SER A 174 -17.36 -14.84 2.61
N LEU A 175 -16.20 -15.43 2.27
CA LEU A 175 -14.89 -15.01 2.75
C LEU A 175 -14.07 -14.39 1.63
N ASP A 176 -13.57 -13.18 1.84
CA ASP A 176 -12.69 -12.47 0.91
C ASP A 176 -11.24 -12.59 1.35
N LEU A 177 -10.36 -12.88 0.40
CA LEU A 177 -8.93 -12.93 0.64
C LEU A 177 -8.29 -11.59 0.27
N VAL A 178 -7.57 -10.99 1.21
CA VAL A 178 -6.83 -9.74 1.01
C VAL A 178 -5.33 -9.99 1.21
N LEU A 179 -4.54 -9.48 0.25
CA LEU A 179 -3.13 -9.83 0.09
C LEU A 179 -2.22 -8.61 -0.07
N GLU A 180 -2.79 -7.46 -0.37
CA GLU A 180 -2.05 -6.24 -0.64
C GLU A 180 -1.45 -5.66 0.63
N GLY A 181 -0.13 -5.74 0.72
CA GLY A 181 0.64 -5.19 1.81
C GLY A 181 1.26 -3.83 1.55
N LEU A 182 2.08 -3.42 2.51
CA LEU A 182 2.81 -2.15 2.45
C LEU A 182 3.72 -2.11 1.22
N ASN A 183 3.78 -0.95 0.56
CA ASN A 183 4.58 -0.70 -0.65
C ASN A 183 4.28 -1.64 -1.83
N GLY A 184 3.10 -2.27 -1.84
CA GLY A 184 2.70 -3.20 -2.90
C GLY A 184 3.31 -4.59 -2.78
N GLN A 185 3.85 -4.94 -1.61
CA GLN A 185 4.29 -6.31 -1.33
C GLN A 185 3.11 -7.28 -1.30
N LEU A 186 3.35 -8.50 -1.78
CA LEU A 186 2.39 -9.60 -1.78
C LEU A 186 3.01 -10.80 -1.06
N PRO A 187 2.21 -11.61 -0.34
CA PRO A 187 2.67 -12.90 0.16
C PRO A 187 2.95 -13.86 -0.99
N ASN A 188 3.58 -14.98 -0.69
CA ASN A 188 3.72 -16.08 -1.62
C ASN A 188 2.34 -16.57 -2.11
N LEU A 189 2.19 -16.74 -3.42
CA LEU A 189 0.95 -17.20 -4.07
C LEU A 189 0.40 -18.52 -3.48
N ASP A 190 1.26 -19.38 -2.96
CA ASP A 190 0.84 -20.63 -2.32
C ASP A 190 -0.08 -20.41 -1.11
N LEU A 191 0.03 -19.26 -0.42
CA LEU A 191 -0.88 -18.90 0.66
C LEU A 191 -2.30 -18.65 0.13
N ALA A 192 -2.43 -18.01 -1.03
CA ALA A 192 -3.71 -17.80 -1.70
C ALA A 192 -4.28 -19.10 -2.26
N ASN A 193 -3.44 -19.93 -2.89
CA ASN A 193 -3.83 -21.26 -3.37
C ASN A 193 -4.31 -22.15 -2.20
N LEU A 194 -3.62 -22.10 -1.06
CA LEU A 194 -4.01 -22.81 0.16
C LEU A 194 -5.40 -22.39 0.63
N PHE A 195 -5.65 -21.08 0.73
CA PHE A 195 -6.96 -20.55 1.09
C PHE A 195 -8.04 -21.06 0.13
N TYR A 196 -7.84 -20.89 -1.17
CA TYR A 196 -8.81 -21.28 -2.18
C TYR A 196 -9.12 -22.79 -2.16
N ALA A 197 -8.09 -23.63 -2.07
CA ALA A 197 -8.25 -25.08 -1.99
C ALA A 197 -9.09 -25.52 -0.78
N PHE A 198 -8.95 -24.84 0.37
CA PHE A 198 -9.77 -25.13 1.55
C PHE A 198 -11.19 -24.59 1.42
N CYS A 199 -11.39 -23.44 0.79
CA CYS A 199 -12.73 -22.93 0.47
C CYS A 199 -13.49 -23.94 -0.39
N GLN A 200 -12.87 -24.46 -1.46
CA GLN A 200 -13.47 -25.50 -2.30
C GLN A 200 -13.76 -26.78 -1.52
N LYS A 201 -12.80 -27.25 -0.73
CA LYS A 201 -12.93 -28.51 0.03
C LYS A 201 -14.06 -28.47 1.07
N ILE A 202 -14.26 -27.33 1.71
CA ILE A 202 -15.26 -27.16 2.78
C ILE A 202 -16.61 -26.70 2.20
N GLY A 203 -16.62 -26.17 0.97
CA GLY A 203 -17.81 -25.61 0.35
C GLY A 203 -18.12 -24.20 0.85
N VAL A 204 -17.09 -23.39 1.12
CA VAL A 204 -17.24 -21.98 1.52
C VAL A 204 -17.11 -21.09 0.29
N LEU A 205 -18.07 -20.18 0.12
CA LEU A 205 -18.01 -19.17 -0.93
C LEU A 205 -16.84 -18.22 -0.66
N CYS A 206 -15.97 -18.05 -1.64
CA CYS A 206 -14.79 -17.21 -1.52
C CYS A 206 -14.66 -16.19 -2.65
N THR A 207 -14.18 -15.02 -2.30
CA THR A 207 -13.99 -13.88 -3.20
C THR A 207 -12.57 -13.35 -3.12
N ILE A 208 -12.18 -12.60 -4.14
CA ILE A 208 -11.01 -11.73 -4.11
C ILE A 208 -11.45 -10.36 -4.61
N GLN A 209 -11.00 -9.29 -3.95
CA GLN A 209 -11.48 -7.93 -4.21
C GLN A 209 -13.00 -7.76 -4.06
N GLY A 210 -13.65 -8.61 -3.26
CA GLY A 210 -15.11 -8.63 -3.14
C GLY A 210 -15.85 -9.14 -4.38
N LYS A 211 -15.14 -9.63 -5.40
CA LYS A 211 -15.72 -10.17 -6.63
C LYS A 211 -15.79 -11.70 -6.57
N LEU A 212 -16.90 -12.26 -7.03
CA LEU A 212 -17.12 -13.71 -7.08
C LEU A 212 -16.30 -14.36 -8.18
N GLN A 213 -15.97 -15.62 -7.96
CA GLN A 213 -15.37 -16.42 -9.01
C GLN A 213 -16.40 -16.74 -10.08
N ARG A 214 -15.95 -16.66 -11.33
CA ARG A 214 -16.71 -16.98 -12.53
C ARG A 214 -15.97 -18.07 -13.29
N ASP A 215 -16.71 -18.97 -13.91
CA ASP A 215 -16.17 -20.05 -14.73
C ASP A 215 -16.29 -19.77 -16.24
N ASP A 216 -16.97 -18.71 -16.63
CA ASP A 216 -17.31 -18.36 -18.01
C ASP A 216 -16.30 -17.40 -18.67
N TRP A 217 -15.01 -17.73 -18.54
CA TRP A 217 -13.86 -16.94 -18.99
C TRP A 217 -13.83 -16.68 -20.51
N ASP A 218 -14.34 -17.64 -21.29
CA ASP A 218 -14.38 -17.54 -22.76
C ASP A 218 -15.40 -16.50 -23.23
N THR A 219 -16.32 -16.09 -22.35
CA THR A 219 -17.28 -15.03 -22.67
C THR A 219 -16.65 -13.65 -22.46
N ALA A 220 -17.05 -12.69 -23.28
CA ALA A 220 -16.64 -11.30 -23.11
C ALA A 220 -16.98 -10.76 -21.70
N SER A 221 -18.08 -11.23 -21.12
CA SER A 221 -18.50 -10.82 -19.78
C SER A 221 -17.61 -11.39 -18.67
N GLY A 222 -17.21 -12.66 -18.77
CA GLY A 222 -16.27 -13.29 -17.84
C GLY A 222 -14.88 -12.68 -17.93
N TYR A 223 -14.39 -12.42 -19.16
CA TYR A 223 -13.12 -11.72 -19.37
C TYR A 223 -13.15 -10.29 -18.83
N SER A 224 -14.23 -9.53 -19.06
CA SER A 224 -14.38 -8.18 -18.50
C SER A 224 -14.34 -8.19 -16.97
N HIS A 225 -15.05 -9.13 -16.34
CA HIS A 225 -15.04 -9.32 -14.89
C HIS A 225 -13.64 -9.67 -14.35
N ALA A 226 -12.90 -10.51 -15.08
CA ALA A 226 -11.51 -10.84 -14.77
C ALA A 226 -10.60 -9.60 -14.76
N VAL A 227 -10.72 -8.79 -15.80
CA VAL A 227 -9.96 -7.54 -15.94
C VAL A 227 -10.35 -6.55 -14.84
N GLN A 228 -11.64 -6.40 -14.52
CA GLN A 228 -12.10 -5.55 -13.42
C GLN A 228 -11.49 -5.99 -12.08
N THR A 229 -11.52 -7.29 -11.79
CA THR A 229 -10.95 -7.86 -10.54
C THR A 229 -9.44 -7.64 -10.48
N MET A 230 -8.75 -7.87 -11.60
CA MET A 230 -7.31 -7.63 -11.72
C MET A 230 -6.97 -6.14 -11.53
N MET A 231 -7.74 -5.23 -12.13
CA MET A 231 -7.53 -3.79 -12.01
C MET A 231 -7.78 -3.27 -10.59
N LEU A 232 -8.75 -3.83 -9.87
CA LEU A 232 -8.93 -3.55 -8.44
C LEU A 232 -7.66 -3.91 -7.65
N MET A 233 -7.07 -5.08 -7.91
CA MET A 233 -5.82 -5.49 -7.27
C MET A 233 -4.66 -4.55 -7.65
N VAL A 234 -4.53 -4.16 -8.92
CA VAL A 234 -3.52 -3.21 -9.39
C VAL A 234 -3.66 -1.87 -8.65
N LEU A 235 -4.86 -1.30 -8.55
CA LEU A 235 -5.07 -0.01 -7.88
C LEU A 235 -4.79 -0.09 -6.37
N LYS A 236 -5.22 -1.17 -5.71
CA LYS A 236 -4.89 -1.42 -4.29
C LYS A 236 -3.39 -1.56 -4.07
N GLN A 237 -2.70 -2.34 -4.91
CA GLN A 237 -1.25 -2.49 -4.82
C GLN A 237 -0.53 -1.17 -5.10
N ALA A 238 -0.99 -0.40 -6.10
CA ALA A 238 -0.40 0.89 -6.47
C ALA A 238 -0.47 1.93 -5.36
N SER A 239 -1.55 1.92 -4.55
CA SER A 239 -1.69 2.81 -3.39
C SER A 239 -0.59 2.62 -2.33
N GLY A 240 0.07 1.45 -2.29
CA GLY A 240 1.16 1.14 -1.36
C GLY A 240 0.77 1.10 0.13
N ARG A 241 -0.50 1.33 0.47
CA ARG A 241 -1.03 1.14 1.82
C ARG A 241 -1.29 -0.36 2.10
N PRO A 242 -1.13 -0.81 3.35
CA PRO A 242 -1.58 -2.14 3.75
C PRO A 242 -3.13 -2.16 3.82
N TRP A 243 -3.76 -3.14 3.17
CA TRP A 243 -5.23 -3.29 3.18
C TRP A 243 -5.78 -4.16 4.31
N GLY A 244 -4.89 -4.63 5.19
CA GLY A 244 -5.17 -5.30 6.45
C GLY A 244 -3.89 -5.53 7.26
N ASP A 245 -4.02 -6.02 8.49
CA ASP A 245 -2.89 -6.21 9.42
C ASP A 245 -1.76 -7.07 8.86
N HIS A 246 -2.11 -8.06 8.02
CA HIS A 246 -1.15 -8.92 7.33
C HIS A 246 -0.10 -8.13 6.53
N GLY A 247 -0.47 -6.96 6.00
CA GLY A 247 0.40 -6.16 5.15
C GLY A 247 1.67 -5.67 5.85
N LEU A 248 1.66 -5.59 7.19
CA LEU A 248 2.81 -5.22 8.00
C LEU A 248 3.76 -6.39 8.26
N PHE A 249 3.29 -7.64 8.17
CA PHE A 249 4.12 -8.84 8.34
C PHE A 249 5.08 -9.05 7.17
N LEU A 250 4.66 -8.69 5.96
CA LEU A 250 5.42 -8.91 4.72
C LEU A 250 6.79 -8.23 4.75
N ARG A 251 6.92 -7.06 5.41
CA ARG A 251 8.23 -6.39 5.56
C ARG A 251 9.26 -7.27 6.29
N TYR A 252 8.80 -8.11 7.21
CA TYR A 252 9.62 -9.05 7.99
C TYR A 252 9.79 -10.41 7.30
N HIS A 253 9.39 -10.52 6.02
CA HIS A 253 9.42 -11.76 5.25
C HIS A 253 8.59 -12.87 5.91
N ILE A 254 7.48 -12.47 6.53
CA ILE A 254 6.49 -13.37 7.12
C ILE A 254 5.32 -13.44 6.15
N GLU A 255 5.04 -14.63 5.64
CA GLU A 255 3.95 -14.85 4.70
C GLU A 255 2.60 -14.68 5.40
N ALA A 256 1.84 -13.66 4.99
CA ALA A 256 0.63 -13.30 5.69
C ALA A 256 -0.51 -12.88 4.77
N ALA A 257 -1.75 -13.18 5.18
CA ALA A 257 -2.97 -12.75 4.48
C ALA A 257 -4.08 -12.37 5.48
N SER A 258 -4.94 -11.44 5.09
CA SER A 258 -6.17 -11.12 5.83
C SER A 258 -7.35 -11.86 5.19
N ILE A 259 -8.20 -12.47 6.02
CA ILE A 259 -9.46 -13.09 5.60
C ILE A 259 -10.59 -12.20 6.12
N LYS A 260 -11.34 -11.59 5.20
CA LYS A 260 -12.46 -10.70 5.52
C LYS A 260 -13.81 -11.42 5.36
N GLY A 261 -14.72 -11.24 6.31
CA GLY A 261 -16.10 -11.71 6.21
C GLY A 261 -16.96 -10.72 5.44
N ILE A 262 -17.56 -11.14 4.34
CA ILE A 262 -18.44 -10.29 3.51
C ILE A 262 -19.91 -10.72 3.69
N ASN A 263 -20.81 -9.74 3.67
CA ASN A 263 -22.27 -9.91 3.76
C ASN A 263 -23.01 -9.36 2.54
N SER A 264 -22.55 -9.73 1.35
CA SER A 264 -23.13 -9.25 0.08
C SER A 264 -24.04 -10.31 -0.56
N PHE A 265 -23.83 -11.59 -0.25
CA PHE A 265 -24.49 -12.70 -0.95
C PHE A 265 -25.55 -13.35 -0.06
N ARG A 266 -26.67 -12.64 0.16
CA ARG A 266 -27.73 -13.03 1.13
C ARG A 266 -28.32 -14.44 0.95
N GLN A 267 -28.15 -15.06 -0.22
CA GLN A 267 -28.57 -16.44 -0.49
C GLN A 267 -27.71 -17.48 0.24
N TYR A 268 -26.49 -17.10 0.65
CA TYR A 268 -25.54 -17.96 1.32
C TYR A 268 -25.38 -17.53 2.76
N LYS A 269 -25.20 -18.49 3.67
CA LYS A 269 -24.84 -18.24 5.05
C LYS A 269 -23.75 -19.21 5.46
N THR A 270 -22.64 -18.66 5.93
CA THR A 270 -21.52 -19.46 6.41
C THR A 270 -21.50 -19.43 7.93
N ASP A 271 -21.61 -20.61 8.53
CA ASP A 271 -21.52 -20.76 9.99
C ASP A 271 -20.08 -20.56 10.48
N ALA A 272 -19.92 -19.97 11.67
CA ALA A 272 -18.61 -19.75 12.29
C ALA A 272 -17.81 -21.06 12.49
N THR A 273 -18.49 -22.21 12.62
CA THR A 273 -17.83 -23.52 12.70
C THR A 273 -17.21 -23.94 11.37
N THR A 274 -17.84 -23.60 10.25
CA THR A 274 -17.32 -23.85 8.91
C THR A 274 -16.06 -23.01 8.69
N ILE A 275 -16.09 -21.75 9.09
CA ILE A 275 -14.91 -20.87 9.07
C ILE A 275 -13.80 -21.42 9.99
N GLY A 276 -14.16 -21.86 11.19
CA GLY A 276 -13.21 -22.49 12.12
C GLY A 276 -12.53 -23.75 11.56
N ARG A 277 -13.28 -24.61 10.83
CA ARG A 277 -12.71 -25.78 10.13
C ARG A 277 -11.77 -25.37 9.00
N LEU A 278 -12.08 -24.28 8.30
CA LEU A 278 -11.22 -23.73 7.25
C LEU A 278 -9.89 -23.24 7.83
N LEU A 279 -9.96 -22.44 8.89
CA LEU A 279 -8.78 -21.93 9.58
C LEU A 279 -7.96 -23.06 10.22
N GLU A 280 -8.59 -24.03 10.88
CA GLU A 280 -7.91 -25.24 11.34
C GLU A 280 -7.17 -25.95 10.20
N GLY A 281 -7.83 -26.13 9.05
CA GLY A 281 -7.24 -26.74 7.87
C GLY A 281 -6.00 -26.01 7.38
N MET A 282 -6.08 -24.69 7.25
CA MET A 282 -4.97 -23.83 6.85
C MET A 282 -3.82 -23.89 7.87
N PHE A 283 -4.11 -23.72 9.16
CA PHE A 283 -3.10 -23.80 10.23
C PHE A 283 -2.42 -25.17 10.27
N ARG A 284 -3.15 -26.27 10.05
CA ARG A 284 -2.57 -27.61 9.96
C ARG A 284 -1.60 -27.75 8.79
N LYS A 285 -1.88 -27.11 7.64
CA LYS A 285 -0.96 -27.11 6.51
C LYS A 285 0.28 -26.26 6.79
N LEU A 286 0.11 -25.03 7.26
CA LEU A 286 1.22 -24.14 7.62
C LEU A 286 2.10 -24.75 8.74
N ASN A 287 1.48 -25.43 9.69
CA ASN A 287 2.17 -26.14 10.77
C ASN A 287 3.07 -27.27 10.25
N ASN A 288 2.64 -27.97 9.20
CA ASN A 288 3.37 -29.11 8.64
C ASN A 288 4.39 -28.73 7.57
N LEU A 289 4.49 -27.45 7.18
CA LEU A 289 5.56 -26.98 6.31
C LEU A 289 6.91 -27.13 7.03
N LEU A 290 7.85 -27.85 6.43
CA LEU A 290 9.22 -27.96 6.95
C LEU A 290 10.07 -26.74 6.57
N GLU A 291 9.71 -26.09 5.46
CA GLU A 291 10.40 -24.94 4.91
C GLU A 291 9.42 -23.78 4.71
N ARG A 292 9.95 -22.56 4.62
CA ARG A 292 9.16 -21.37 4.26
C ARG A 292 8.57 -21.51 2.85
N LEU A 293 7.48 -20.82 2.57
CA LEU A 293 6.95 -20.74 1.21
C LEU A 293 7.94 -19.96 0.33
N HIS A 294 8.55 -20.62 -0.64
CA HIS A 294 9.60 -20.02 -1.48
C HIS A 294 9.55 -20.43 -2.97
N GLN A 295 8.81 -21.48 -3.32
CA GLN A 295 8.79 -22.01 -4.70
C GLN A 295 7.86 -21.21 -5.61
N SER A 296 6.70 -20.81 -5.09
CA SER A 296 5.71 -20.03 -5.86
C SER A 296 6.03 -18.54 -5.90
N TYR A 297 5.41 -17.86 -6.87
CA TYR A 297 5.68 -16.46 -7.21
C TYR A 297 5.32 -15.47 -6.08
N PHE A 298 6.13 -14.40 -5.98
CA PHE A 298 5.88 -13.20 -5.17
C PHE A 298 5.33 -12.01 -6.00
N PHE A 299 5.43 -12.12 -7.32
CA PHE A 299 4.94 -11.11 -8.27
C PHE A 299 3.89 -11.73 -9.17
N TYR A 300 2.62 -11.44 -8.85
CA TYR A 300 1.48 -11.95 -9.57
C TYR A 300 0.31 -10.97 -9.48
N LEU A 301 -0.59 -11.07 -10.46
CA LEU A 301 -1.90 -10.42 -10.43
C LEU A 301 -2.98 -11.47 -10.50
N MET A 302 -4.05 -11.34 -9.73
CA MET A 302 -5.12 -12.34 -9.65
C MET A 302 -6.42 -11.81 -10.25
N PRO A 303 -6.77 -12.19 -11.49
CA PRO A 303 -8.11 -11.99 -12.03
C PRO A 303 -9.17 -12.84 -11.31
N SER A 304 -8.78 -13.92 -10.63
CA SER A 304 -9.60 -14.71 -9.70
C SER A 304 -8.71 -15.49 -8.73
N LEU A 305 -9.31 -16.13 -7.72
CA LEU A 305 -8.57 -17.03 -6.81
C LEU A 305 -8.12 -18.34 -7.48
N SER A 306 -8.67 -18.70 -8.64
CA SER A 306 -8.31 -19.91 -9.37
C SER A 306 -7.27 -19.69 -10.46
N ARG A 307 -6.99 -18.42 -10.82
CA ARG A 307 -6.08 -18.05 -11.91
C ARG A 307 -5.25 -16.84 -11.52
N PHE A 308 -3.97 -16.89 -11.86
CA PHE A 308 -3.05 -15.78 -11.70
C PHE A 308 -2.35 -15.46 -13.02
N VAL A 309 -1.94 -14.22 -13.17
CA VAL A 309 -1.07 -13.73 -14.24
C VAL A 309 0.32 -13.56 -13.63
N SER A 310 1.29 -14.35 -14.11
CA SER A 310 2.67 -14.26 -13.63
C SER A 310 3.37 -13.01 -14.18
N ILE A 311 4.43 -12.60 -13.48
CA ILE A 311 5.31 -11.48 -13.90
C ILE A 311 5.76 -11.56 -15.37
N GLY A 312 5.97 -12.78 -15.90
CA GLY A 312 6.39 -12.97 -17.28
C GLY A 312 5.39 -12.48 -18.34
N TYR A 313 4.10 -12.38 -17.99
CA TYR A 313 3.06 -11.94 -18.92
C TYR A 313 2.82 -10.43 -18.90
N TYR A 314 2.80 -9.81 -17.73
CA TYR A 314 2.48 -8.38 -17.62
C TYR A 314 3.72 -7.48 -17.68
N MET A 315 4.91 -7.96 -17.28
CA MET A 315 6.12 -7.13 -17.27
C MET A 315 6.57 -6.68 -18.67
N PRO A 316 6.41 -7.48 -19.75
CA PRO A 316 6.69 -7.00 -21.10
C PRO A 316 5.87 -5.76 -21.49
N ALA A 317 4.64 -5.59 -21.00
CA ALA A 317 3.84 -4.40 -21.28
C ALA A 317 4.49 -3.13 -20.71
N PHE A 318 5.04 -3.20 -19.50
CA PHE A 318 5.86 -2.14 -18.94
C PHE A 318 7.16 -1.94 -19.74
N GLY A 319 7.82 -3.03 -20.13
CA GLY A 319 9.03 -3.00 -20.95
C GLY A 319 8.83 -2.24 -22.27
N LEU A 320 7.70 -2.44 -22.96
CA LEU A 320 7.35 -1.70 -24.17
C LEU A 320 7.24 -0.18 -23.93
N LEU A 321 6.66 0.23 -22.79
CA LEU A 321 6.62 1.65 -22.41
C LEU A 321 8.02 2.19 -22.09
N ALA A 322 8.83 1.43 -21.35
CA ALA A 322 10.19 1.83 -20.98
C ALA A 322 11.11 1.99 -22.20
N VAL A 323 10.96 1.14 -23.23
CA VAL A 323 11.72 1.24 -24.48
C VAL A 323 11.49 2.57 -25.19
N ILE A 324 10.29 3.15 -25.11
CA ILE A 324 10.00 4.48 -25.69
C ILE A 324 10.94 5.54 -25.09
N LEU A 325 11.16 5.51 -23.78
CA LEU A 325 12.07 6.44 -23.10
C LEU A 325 13.52 6.23 -23.54
N LEU A 326 13.96 4.97 -23.65
CA LEU A 326 15.32 4.66 -24.10
C LEU A 326 15.59 5.12 -25.54
N LEU A 327 14.65 4.84 -26.45
CA LEU A 327 14.75 5.30 -27.84
C LEU A 327 14.75 6.83 -27.93
N ARG A 328 13.95 7.51 -27.11
CA ARG A 328 13.95 8.98 -27.05
C ARG A 328 15.24 9.56 -26.47
N ALA A 329 15.81 8.92 -25.46
CA ALA A 329 17.13 9.31 -24.96
C ALA A 329 18.21 9.14 -26.02
N LEU A 330 18.21 8.03 -26.77
CA LEU A 330 19.15 7.78 -27.87
C LEU A 330 18.99 8.79 -29.01
N ASP A 331 17.75 9.09 -29.42
CA ASP A 331 17.44 10.11 -30.44
C ASP A 331 18.01 11.48 -30.05
N LEU A 332 17.76 11.92 -28.80
CA LEU A 332 18.31 13.17 -28.29
C LEU A 332 19.84 13.15 -28.19
N TRP A 333 20.44 12.03 -27.79
CA TRP A 333 21.89 11.87 -27.73
C TRP A 333 22.54 12.01 -29.11
N VAL A 334 21.97 11.40 -30.14
CA VAL A 334 22.46 11.50 -31.53
C VAL A 334 22.32 12.93 -32.04
N GLN A 335 21.18 13.59 -31.79
CA GLN A 335 20.96 14.98 -32.19
C GLN A 335 21.93 15.96 -31.49
N LEU A 336 22.31 15.69 -30.24
CA LEU A 336 23.31 16.48 -29.51
C LEU A 336 24.74 16.20 -29.98
N SER A 337 25.01 14.99 -30.48
CA SER A 337 26.34 14.56 -30.96
C SER A 337 26.64 15.02 -32.39
N ALA A 338 25.62 15.29 -33.19
CA ALA A 338 25.77 15.82 -34.54
C ALA A 338 26.20 17.31 -34.49
N LEU A 339 27.51 17.57 -34.49
CA LEU A 339 28.07 18.93 -34.62
C LEU A 339 27.59 19.59 -35.93
N PRO A 340 27.37 20.93 -35.97
CA PRO A 340 27.17 21.63 -37.23
C PRO A 340 28.47 21.56 -38.05
N SER A 341 28.33 21.35 -39.36
CA SER A 341 29.42 21.37 -40.33
C SER A 341 30.28 22.61 -40.16
N ARG A 342 31.60 22.40 -39.95
CA ARG A 342 32.64 23.45 -39.95
C ARG A 342 32.47 24.33 -41.19
N THR A 343 32.05 25.58 -41.00
CA THR A 343 32.44 26.64 -41.93
C THR A 343 33.89 27.02 -41.63
N GLU A 344 34.70 26.96 -42.67
CA GLU A 344 36.09 27.42 -42.67
C GLU A 344 36.11 28.91 -42.32
N ASP A 345 36.35 29.25 -41.05
CA ASP A 345 37.04 30.48 -40.64
C ASP A 345 37.36 30.38 -39.14
N GLY A 346 38.66 30.35 -38.83
CA GLY A 346 39.18 30.01 -37.51
C GLY A 346 39.14 31.16 -36.52
N ILE A 347 38.13 31.18 -35.64
CA ILE A 347 38.16 31.80 -34.30
C ILE A 347 37.20 31.02 -33.40
N ALA A 348 37.56 29.81 -32.93
CA ALA A 348 36.61 28.93 -32.22
C ALA A 348 37.00 28.51 -30.79
N ASP A 349 38.21 28.83 -30.30
CA ASP A 349 38.72 28.23 -29.06
C ASP A 349 38.32 28.98 -27.76
N ILE A 350 37.82 30.23 -27.84
CA ILE A 350 37.39 31.01 -26.66
C ILE A 350 35.86 30.95 -26.44
N GLU A 351 35.07 30.81 -27.51
CA GLU A 351 33.60 30.69 -27.41
C GLU A 351 33.14 29.31 -26.92
N GLN A 352 33.88 28.23 -27.24
CA GLN A 352 33.51 26.87 -26.81
C GLN A 352 33.53 26.70 -25.28
N VAL A 353 34.51 27.30 -24.57
CA VAL A 353 34.62 27.18 -23.09
C VAL A 353 33.49 27.94 -22.39
N SER A 354 33.10 29.11 -22.91
CA SER A 354 31.98 29.90 -22.39
C SER A 354 30.63 29.19 -22.63
N GLN A 355 30.43 28.62 -23.83
CA GLN A 355 29.22 27.86 -24.17
C GLN A 355 29.04 26.61 -23.30
N THR A 356 30.13 25.90 -22.95
CA THR A 356 30.04 24.75 -22.03
C THR A 356 29.62 25.15 -20.61
N HIS A 357 30.09 26.28 -20.08
CA HIS A 357 29.76 26.73 -18.73
C HIS A 357 28.31 27.26 -18.64
N LEU A 358 27.84 27.94 -19.69
CA LEU A 358 26.45 28.39 -19.83
C LEU A 358 25.46 27.21 -20.05
N GLY A 359 25.87 26.19 -20.82
CA GLY A 359 25.09 24.97 -21.03
C GLY A 359 24.83 24.19 -19.73
N VAL A 360 25.85 23.99 -18.90
CA VAL A 360 25.71 23.28 -17.61
C VAL A 360 24.79 24.03 -16.64
N LEU A 361 24.94 25.37 -16.53
CA LEU A 361 24.11 26.18 -15.64
C LEU A 361 22.62 26.18 -16.06
N SER A 362 22.35 26.16 -17.37
CA SER A 362 20.99 26.11 -17.93
C SER A 362 20.23 24.83 -17.55
N VAL A 363 20.94 23.73 -17.31
CA VAL A 363 20.35 22.43 -16.93
C VAL A 363 20.31 22.26 -15.42
N LEU A 364 21.35 22.70 -14.71
CA LEU A 364 21.46 22.55 -13.26
C LEU A 364 20.39 23.36 -12.51
N THR A 365 20.09 24.58 -12.98
CA THR A 365 19.12 25.48 -12.34
C THR A 365 17.71 24.87 -12.27
N PRO A 366 17.07 24.46 -13.40
CA PRO A 366 15.77 23.80 -13.35
C PRO A 366 15.81 22.48 -12.58
N LEU A 367 16.90 21.71 -12.68
CA LEU A 367 17.06 20.47 -11.92
C LEU A 367 17.00 20.70 -10.40
N VAL A 368 17.81 21.64 -9.89
CA VAL A 368 17.87 21.96 -8.46
C VAL A 368 16.56 22.54 -7.98
N ILE A 369 15.98 23.50 -8.72
CA ILE A 369 14.73 24.15 -8.31
C ILE A 369 13.59 23.13 -8.26
N SER A 370 13.46 22.26 -9.26
CA SER A 370 12.44 21.20 -9.26
C SER A 370 12.56 20.26 -8.06
N HIS A 371 13.79 19.87 -7.68
CA HIS A 371 14.02 19.04 -6.50
C HIS A 371 13.80 19.80 -5.19
N LEU A 372 14.16 21.08 -5.10
CA LEU A 372 13.84 21.92 -3.94
C LEU A 372 12.33 22.06 -3.75
N THR A 373 11.56 22.19 -4.83
CA THR A 373 10.09 22.16 -4.75
C THR A 373 9.58 20.80 -4.29
N GLY A 374 10.20 19.69 -4.71
CA GLY A 374 9.89 18.37 -4.18
C GLY A 374 10.19 18.20 -2.70
N VAL A 375 11.34 18.70 -2.23
CA VAL A 375 11.72 18.72 -0.81
C VAL A 375 10.76 19.60 0.00
N ALA A 376 10.35 20.74 -0.56
CA ALA A 376 9.32 21.59 0.04
C ALA A 376 7.99 20.83 0.16
N LEU A 377 7.55 20.15 -0.90
CA LEU A 377 6.33 19.34 -0.91
C LEU A 377 6.38 18.19 0.11
N TYR A 378 7.55 17.61 0.36
CA TYR A 378 7.75 16.54 1.34
C TYR A 378 7.77 17.05 2.80
N THR A 379 8.36 18.22 3.06
CA THR A 379 8.68 18.65 4.43
C THR A 379 7.76 19.73 5.00
N LEU A 380 7.30 20.68 4.17
CA LEU A 380 6.53 21.82 4.65
C LEU A 380 5.11 21.46 5.11
N PRO A 381 4.35 20.55 4.46
CA PRO A 381 2.97 20.28 4.87
C PRO A 381 2.78 20.00 6.35
N ILE A 382 3.66 19.19 6.94
CA ILE A 382 3.62 18.86 8.38
C ILE A 382 4.22 20.02 9.21
N ARG A 383 5.32 20.63 8.77
CA ARG A 383 6.01 21.66 9.57
C ARG A 383 5.26 22.98 9.67
N SER A 384 4.47 23.34 8.66
CA SER A 384 3.73 24.61 8.64
C SER A 384 2.31 24.49 9.17
N GLN A 385 1.89 23.32 9.66
CA GLN A 385 0.50 23.09 10.09
C GLN A 385 0.10 24.01 11.26
N GLU A 386 0.97 24.16 12.27
CA GLU A 386 0.70 25.01 13.44
C GLU A 386 0.53 26.49 13.03
N MET A 387 1.44 26.97 12.17
CA MET A 387 1.38 28.32 11.62
C MET A 387 0.12 28.54 10.78
N ALA A 388 -0.29 27.56 9.98
CA ALA A 388 -1.46 27.66 9.13
C ALA A 388 -2.76 27.72 9.94
N VAL A 389 -2.89 26.92 11.00
CA VAL A 389 -4.06 26.93 11.89
C VAL A 389 -4.15 28.24 12.70
N GLU A 390 -3.02 28.85 13.05
CA GLU A 390 -3.01 30.15 13.72
C GLU A 390 -3.55 31.28 12.83
N HIS A 391 -3.26 31.23 11.52
CA HIS A 391 -3.60 32.30 10.57
C HIS A 391 -4.93 32.07 9.83
N PHE A 392 -5.38 30.82 9.70
CA PHE A 392 -6.57 30.44 8.96
C PHE A 392 -7.51 29.55 9.80
N PRO A 393 -8.84 29.70 9.68
CA PRO A 393 -9.82 28.88 10.40
C PRO A 393 -9.97 27.50 9.75
N VAL A 394 -8.92 26.68 9.78
CA VAL A 394 -8.87 25.32 9.21
C VAL A 394 -8.41 24.31 10.25
N PHE A 395 -8.80 23.05 10.11
CA PHE A 395 -8.26 21.98 10.94
C PHE A 395 -6.82 21.63 10.50
N GLU A 396 -6.02 21.01 11.38
CA GLU A 396 -4.63 20.65 11.05
C GLU A 396 -4.52 19.69 9.86
N THR A 397 -5.42 18.71 9.76
CA THR A 397 -5.49 17.79 8.60
C THR A 397 -5.68 18.55 7.30
N GLU A 398 -6.64 19.48 7.30
CA GLU A 398 -6.94 20.35 6.16
C GLU A 398 -5.74 21.25 5.85
N ALA A 399 -5.09 21.82 6.86
CA ALA A 399 -3.92 22.66 6.71
C ALA A 399 -2.77 21.92 6.00
N VAL A 400 -2.49 20.67 6.40
CA VAL A 400 -1.47 19.82 5.78
C VAL A 400 -1.79 19.58 4.31
N VAL A 401 -3.03 19.17 4.00
CA VAL A 401 -3.45 18.87 2.63
C VAL A 401 -3.46 20.13 1.75
N LEU A 402 -4.01 21.24 2.25
CA LEU A 402 -4.05 22.52 1.55
C LEU A 402 -2.65 23.06 1.29
N THR A 403 -1.73 22.92 2.24
CA THR A 403 -0.31 23.29 2.05
C THR A 403 0.34 22.43 0.97
N ALA A 404 0.10 21.11 0.97
CA ALA A 404 0.61 20.22 -0.07
C ALA A 404 0.09 20.62 -1.47
N ILE A 405 -1.20 20.92 -1.59
CA ILE A 405 -1.81 21.40 -2.84
C ILE A 405 -1.26 22.77 -3.23
N ALA A 406 -1.06 23.68 -2.28
CA ALA A 406 -0.49 25.01 -2.53
C ALA A 406 0.93 24.91 -3.09
N ILE A 407 1.79 24.04 -2.51
CA ILE A 407 3.15 23.83 -3.02
C ILE A 407 3.12 23.15 -4.39
N TYR A 408 2.27 22.14 -4.57
CA TYR A 408 2.11 21.43 -5.84
C TYR A 408 1.63 22.37 -6.97
N THR A 409 0.72 23.29 -6.68
CA THR A 409 0.21 24.28 -7.64
C THR A 409 1.21 25.42 -7.86
N ALA A 410 1.91 25.88 -6.82
CA ALA A 410 2.98 26.87 -6.93
C ALA A 410 4.13 26.38 -7.82
N GLY A 411 4.44 25.08 -7.81
CA GLY A 411 5.41 24.50 -8.73
C GLY A 411 5.04 24.64 -10.21
N LEU A 412 3.75 24.80 -10.56
CA LEU A 412 3.34 25.09 -11.94
C LEU A 412 3.81 26.47 -12.42
N ALA A 413 4.05 27.41 -11.51
CA ALA A 413 4.58 28.73 -11.85
C ALA A 413 6.11 28.74 -12.05
N LEU A 414 6.81 27.62 -11.81
CA LEU A 414 8.27 27.52 -11.87
C LEU A 414 8.90 28.00 -13.18
N PRO A 415 8.36 27.70 -14.38
CA PRO A 415 9.00 28.13 -15.63
C PRO A 415 9.17 29.65 -15.71
N HIS A 416 8.26 30.43 -15.12
CA HIS A 416 8.39 31.89 -15.11
C HIS A 416 9.52 32.40 -14.23
N ASN A 417 9.92 31.63 -13.21
CA ASN A 417 10.96 32.01 -12.26
C ASN A 417 12.34 31.45 -12.69
N THR A 418 12.39 30.24 -13.24
CA THR A 418 13.64 29.62 -13.73
C THR A 418 14.21 30.40 -14.92
N HIS A 419 13.37 30.82 -15.88
CA HIS A 419 13.81 31.64 -17.01
C HIS A 419 14.26 33.05 -16.65
N ARG A 420 13.89 33.59 -15.48
CA ARG A 420 14.42 34.88 -15.00
C ARG A 420 15.85 34.76 -14.44
N LEU A 421 16.18 33.59 -13.87
CA LEU A 421 17.50 33.27 -13.32
C LEU A 421 18.47 32.79 -14.41
N VAL A 422 17.98 32.16 -15.47
CA VAL A 422 18.76 31.82 -16.66
C VAL A 422 18.83 33.06 -17.56
N SER A 423 19.75 33.97 -17.24
CA SER A 423 19.98 35.25 -17.95
C SER A 423 20.70 35.11 -19.30
N GLY A 424 20.51 34.00 -20.01
CA GLY A 424 21.06 33.77 -21.35
C GLY A 424 19.97 33.20 -22.25
N GLU A 425 19.84 33.75 -23.45
CA GLU A 425 18.96 33.25 -24.51
C GLU A 425 19.02 31.72 -24.57
N GLY A 426 17.85 31.07 -24.46
CA GLY A 426 17.78 29.62 -24.32
C GLY A 426 18.32 28.95 -25.57
N THR A 427 19.52 28.40 -25.45
CA THR A 427 20.12 27.66 -26.55
C THR A 427 19.24 26.44 -26.86
N GLU A 428 19.02 26.17 -28.16
CA GLU A 428 18.36 24.95 -28.65
C GLU A 428 18.99 23.67 -28.09
N GLN A 429 20.27 23.73 -27.71
CA GLN A 429 20.98 22.65 -27.05
C GLN A 429 20.55 22.47 -25.58
N GLY A 430 20.28 23.55 -24.84
CA GLY A 430 19.95 23.49 -23.41
C GLY A 430 18.69 22.68 -23.09
N TRP A 431 17.59 22.91 -23.81
CA TRP A 431 16.35 22.15 -23.58
C TRP A 431 16.48 20.68 -24.00
N ARG A 432 17.28 20.38 -25.03
CA ARG A 432 17.56 19.01 -25.47
C ARG A 432 18.38 18.23 -24.44
N VAL A 433 19.39 18.87 -23.84
CA VAL A 433 20.16 18.28 -22.73
C VAL A 433 19.26 18.08 -21.50
N LEU A 434 18.45 19.07 -21.13
CA LEU A 434 17.50 18.93 -20.03
C LEU A 434 16.50 17.79 -20.28
N LYS A 435 15.96 17.68 -21.50
CA LYS A 435 15.07 16.59 -21.89
C LYS A 435 15.76 15.24 -21.83
N LEU A 436 17.01 15.14 -22.29
CA LEU A 436 17.79 13.90 -22.20
C LEU A 436 17.95 13.45 -20.74
N VAL A 437 18.37 14.37 -19.85
CA VAL A 437 18.50 14.10 -18.41
C VAL A 437 17.16 13.69 -17.79
N ALA A 438 16.08 14.42 -18.10
CA ALA A 438 14.75 14.12 -17.57
C ALA A 438 14.20 12.77 -18.05
N VAL A 439 14.42 12.40 -19.33
CA VAL A 439 13.99 11.11 -19.88
C VAL A 439 14.77 9.95 -19.26
N LEU A 440 16.10 10.08 -19.11
CA LEU A 440 16.92 9.08 -18.43
C LEU A 440 16.55 8.94 -16.96
N TYR A 441 16.32 10.07 -16.28
CA TYR A 441 15.83 10.09 -14.91
C TYR A 441 14.48 9.36 -14.79
N LEU A 442 13.52 9.68 -15.65
CA LEU A 442 12.21 9.02 -15.66
C LEU A 442 12.34 7.51 -15.93
N ALA A 443 13.22 7.09 -16.84
CA ALA A 443 13.43 5.69 -17.16
C ALA A 443 13.95 4.89 -15.95
N VAL A 444 14.96 5.43 -15.25
CA VAL A 444 15.48 4.81 -14.02
C VAL A 444 14.42 4.82 -12.93
N LEU A 445 13.73 5.95 -12.73
CA LEU A 445 12.68 6.09 -11.73
C LEU A 445 11.55 5.07 -11.92
N LEU A 446 11.00 4.97 -13.13
CA LEU A 446 9.94 4.01 -13.45
C LEU A 446 10.44 2.57 -13.35
N GLY A 447 11.66 2.28 -13.79
CA GLY A 447 12.28 0.96 -13.68
C GLY A 447 12.40 0.50 -12.24
N CYS A 448 12.96 1.34 -11.36
CA CYS A 448 13.05 1.06 -9.93
C CYS A 448 11.67 0.94 -9.28
N THR A 449 10.74 1.83 -9.63
CA THR A 449 9.37 1.79 -9.08
C THR A 449 8.66 0.50 -9.49
N ALA A 450 8.77 0.06 -10.75
CA ALA A 450 8.12 -1.16 -11.22
C ALA A 450 8.69 -2.44 -10.59
N LEU A 451 9.96 -2.44 -10.17
CA LEU A 451 10.58 -3.56 -9.44
C LEU A 451 10.12 -3.64 -7.99
N ILE A 452 9.85 -2.51 -7.34
CA ILE A 452 9.35 -2.45 -5.95
C ILE A 452 7.83 -2.68 -5.94
N ASN A 453 7.12 -1.96 -6.79
CA ASN A 453 5.67 -1.97 -6.93
C ASN A 453 5.30 -1.82 -8.40
N PHE A 454 5.12 -2.98 -9.07
CA PHE A 454 4.77 -3.03 -10.49
C PHE A 454 3.55 -2.16 -10.80
N SER A 455 2.50 -2.26 -9.98
CA SER A 455 1.24 -1.58 -10.23
C SER A 455 1.38 -0.06 -10.22
N LEU A 456 2.12 0.48 -9.25
CA LEU A 456 2.44 1.92 -9.22
C LEU A 456 3.32 2.31 -10.41
N GLY A 457 4.38 1.54 -10.69
CA GLY A 457 5.30 1.82 -11.81
C GLY A 457 4.60 1.79 -13.17
N PHE A 458 3.65 0.87 -13.36
CA PHE A 458 2.87 0.74 -14.59
C PHE A 458 1.88 1.90 -14.78
N ILE A 459 1.14 2.30 -13.73
CA ILE A 459 0.23 3.46 -13.80
C ILE A 459 1.03 4.73 -14.09
N LEU A 460 2.16 4.95 -13.42
CA LEU A 460 3.03 6.10 -13.69
C LEU A 460 3.64 6.05 -15.09
N ALA A 461 3.99 4.86 -15.61
CA ALA A 461 4.48 4.73 -16.97
C ALA A 461 3.40 5.08 -17.99
N LEU A 462 2.16 4.65 -17.78
CA LEU A 462 1.03 4.96 -18.66
C LEU A 462 0.77 6.48 -18.77
N THR A 463 0.98 7.24 -17.70
CA THR A 463 0.76 8.69 -17.71
C THR A 463 2.00 9.50 -18.07
N LEU A 464 3.19 9.13 -17.58
CA LEU A 464 4.42 9.92 -17.75
C LEU A 464 5.23 9.59 -19.01
N VAL A 465 5.13 8.36 -19.56
CA VAL A 465 5.87 8.00 -20.78
C VAL A 465 5.36 8.77 -22.01
N PRO A 466 4.04 8.85 -22.27
CA PRO A 466 3.54 9.65 -23.38
C PRO A 466 3.97 11.12 -23.27
N LEU A 467 3.90 11.66 -22.05
CA LEU A 467 4.34 13.02 -21.73
C LEU A 467 5.80 13.25 -22.14
N ALA A 468 6.70 12.40 -21.64
CA ALA A 468 8.14 12.51 -21.87
C ALA A 468 8.52 12.34 -23.35
N ALA A 469 7.79 11.49 -24.08
CA ALA A 469 8.03 11.26 -25.50
C ALA A 469 7.72 12.50 -26.36
N PHE A 470 6.58 13.17 -26.11
CA PHE A 470 6.07 14.24 -26.97
C PHE A 470 6.53 15.66 -26.59
N ILE A 471 6.92 15.93 -25.34
CA ILE A 471 7.21 17.29 -24.88
C ILE A 471 8.39 17.93 -25.65
N THR A 472 8.17 19.11 -26.23
CA THR A 472 9.21 19.95 -26.85
C THR A 472 8.79 21.42 -26.69
N PRO A 473 9.69 22.41 -26.87
CA PRO A 473 9.29 23.82 -26.82
C PRO A 473 8.45 24.27 -28.03
N HIS A 474 8.45 23.51 -29.12
CA HIS A 474 7.80 23.88 -30.38
C HIS A 474 6.35 23.39 -30.51
N VAL A 475 5.85 22.60 -29.57
CA VAL A 475 4.44 22.17 -29.56
C VAL A 475 3.50 23.29 -29.10
N PRO A 476 2.20 23.25 -29.47
CA PRO A 476 1.23 24.26 -29.03
C PRO A 476 1.12 24.31 -27.50
N LYS A 477 1.69 25.37 -26.91
CA LYS A 477 1.89 25.51 -25.46
C LYS A 477 0.62 25.29 -24.63
N LEU A 478 -0.50 25.88 -25.02
CA LEU A 478 -1.76 25.79 -24.26
C LEU A 478 -2.31 24.35 -24.22
N LEU A 479 -2.40 23.70 -25.37
CA LEU A 479 -2.96 22.35 -25.49
C LEU A 479 -2.03 21.32 -24.84
N SER A 480 -0.73 21.44 -25.06
CA SER A 480 0.26 20.59 -24.41
C SER A 480 0.25 20.79 -22.89
N ALA A 481 0.18 22.04 -22.39
CA ALA A 481 0.10 22.31 -20.96
C ALA A 481 -1.13 21.69 -20.30
N LEU A 482 -2.31 21.81 -20.94
CA LEU A 482 -3.53 21.16 -20.44
C LEU A 482 -3.35 19.64 -20.33
N PHE A 483 -2.80 19.02 -21.37
CA PHE A 483 -2.53 17.57 -21.38
C PHE A 483 -1.49 17.16 -20.33
N MET A 484 -0.44 17.96 -20.13
CA MET A 484 0.57 17.72 -19.08
C MET A 484 -0.05 17.73 -17.68
N VAL A 485 -0.92 18.71 -17.40
CA VAL A 485 -1.61 18.83 -16.11
C VAL A 485 -2.53 17.63 -15.90
N LEU A 486 -3.28 17.23 -16.94
CA LEU A 486 -4.16 16.07 -16.89
C LEU A 486 -3.40 14.75 -16.61
N LEU A 487 -2.18 14.62 -17.15
CA LEU A 487 -1.28 13.49 -16.89
C LEU A 487 -0.31 13.70 -15.73
N SER A 488 -0.51 14.75 -14.92
CA SER A 488 0.33 15.00 -13.76
C SER A 488 0.13 13.94 -12.67
N PRO A 489 1.08 13.74 -11.75
CA PRO A 489 0.93 12.76 -10.66
C PRO A 489 -0.32 12.99 -9.80
N GLY A 490 -0.66 14.25 -9.51
CA GLY A 490 -1.87 14.62 -8.76
C GLY A 490 -3.16 14.26 -9.51
N CYS A 491 -3.25 14.56 -10.80
CA CYS A 491 -4.42 14.17 -11.60
C CYS A 491 -4.48 12.65 -11.84
N THR A 492 -3.32 11.99 -11.97
CA THR A 492 -3.26 10.52 -12.05
C THR A 492 -3.85 9.88 -10.80
N LEU A 493 -3.51 10.39 -9.62
CA LEU A 493 -4.10 9.96 -8.35
C LEU A 493 -5.62 10.23 -8.33
N PHE A 494 -6.05 11.43 -8.71
CA PHE A 494 -7.47 11.80 -8.78
C PHE A 494 -8.26 10.85 -9.69
N PHE A 495 -7.83 10.62 -10.93
CA PHE A 495 -8.49 9.70 -11.84
C PHE A 495 -8.46 8.25 -11.35
N SER A 496 -7.38 7.83 -10.70
CA SER A 496 -7.29 6.48 -10.11
C SER A 496 -8.34 6.27 -9.02
N ILE A 497 -8.69 7.30 -8.25
CA ILE A 497 -9.75 7.23 -7.23
C ILE A 497 -11.11 7.03 -7.90
N PHE A 498 -11.45 7.84 -8.92
CA PHE A 498 -12.71 7.66 -9.65
C PHE A 498 -12.80 6.29 -10.30
N PHE A 499 -11.71 5.86 -10.95
CA PHE A 499 -11.67 4.56 -11.59
C PHE A 499 -11.80 3.42 -10.57
N PHE A 500 -11.17 3.54 -9.40
CA PHE A 500 -11.32 2.57 -8.31
C PHE A 500 -12.77 2.47 -7.83
N GLN A 501 -13.45 3.61 -7.62
CA GLN A 501 -14.84 3.66 -7.18
C GLN A 501 -15.80 3.08 -8.23
N GLU A 502 -15.56 3.35 -9.51
CA GLU A 502 -16.31 2.75 -10.61
C GLU A 502 -16.17 1.21 -10.62
N LEU A 503 -14.94 0.70 -10.45
CA LEU A 503 -14.70 -0.75 -10.39
C LEU A 503 -15.31 -1.41 -9.14
N GLN A 504 -15.44 -0.66 -8.05
CA GLN A 504 -16.14 -1.10 -6.83
C GLN A 504 -17.67 -1.05 -6.95
N GLU A 505 -18.22 -0.56 -8.06
CA GLU A 505 -19.67 -0.36 -8.27
C GLU A 505 -20.29 0.65 -7.28
N THR A 506 -19.46 1.59 -6.79
CA THR A 506 -19.86 2.68 -5.91
C THR A 506 -19.44 4.01 -6.54
N PRO A 507 -19.99 4.38 -7.71
CA PRO A 507 -19.60 5.59 -8.42
C PRO A 507 -19.87 6.82 -7.55
N VAL A 508 -18.90 7.72 -7.51
CA VAL A 508 -18.94 8.94 -6.70
C VAL A 508 -19.12 10.18 -7.56
N ASN A 509 -19.86 11.16 -7.03
CA ASN A 509 -20.00 12.46 -7.70
C ASN A 509 -18.68 13.25 -7.62
N LEU A 510 -18.53 14.31 -8.43
CA LEU A 510 -17.30 15.11 -8.45
C LEU A 510 -16.94 15.71 -7.09
N GLN A 511 -17.93 16.17 -6.33
CA GLN A 511 -17.72 16.71 -4.98
C GLN A 511 -17.25 15.64 -3.99
N GLU A 512 -17.87 14.46 -4.01
CA GLU A 512 -17.47 13.33 -3.16
C GLU A 512 -16.07 12.82 -3.53
N GLY A 513 -15.79 12.72 -4.82
CA GLY A 513 -14.46 12.35 -5.31
C GLY A 513 -13.38 13.38 -4.97
N TRP A 514 -13.71 14.67 -4.91
CA TRP A 514 -12.79 15.71 -4.41
C TRP A 514 -12.49 15.53 -2.92
N VAL A 515 -13.50 15.30 -2.08
CA VAL A 515 -13.29 15.03 -0.65
C VAL A 515 -12.46 13.77 -0.44
N LEU A 516 -12.76 12.69 -1.18
CA LEU A 516 -11.95 11.47 -1.15
C LEU A 516 -10.52 11.72 -1.58
N PHE A 517 -10.28 12.55 -2.59
CA PHE A 517 -8.94 12.92 -3.02
C PHE A 517 -8.15 13.64 -1.93
N LEU A 518 -8.75 14.61 -1.24
CA LEU A 518 -8.13 15.29 -0.11
C LEU A 518 -7.78 14.31 1.02
N SER A 519 -8.72 13.41 1.36
CA SER A 519 -8.51 12.40 2.39
C SER A 519 -7.40 11.41 2.01
N VAL A 520 -7.32 10.99 0.73
CA VAL A 520 -6.24 10.11 0.24
C VAL A 520 -4.86 10.78 0.30
N ILE A 521 -4.77 12.09 0.04
CA ILE A 521 -3.51 12.84 0.24
C ILE A 521 -3.10 12.81 1.71
N SER A 522 -4.03 13.15 2.61
CA SER A 522 -3.81 13.12 4.06
C SER A 522 -3.35 11.73 4.53
N GLN A 523 -4.07 10.68 4.13
CA GLN A 523 -3.74 9.29 4.43
C GLN A 523 -2.38 8.87 3.88
N GLY A 524 -2.01 9.27 2.66
CA GLY A 524 -0.71 8.95 2.08
C GLY A 524 0.46 9.56 2.87
N ILE A 525 0.30 10.79 3.37
CA ILE A 525 1.28 11.46 4.25
C ILE A 525 1.33 10.74 5.60
N LEU A 526 0.16 10.42 6.16
CA LEU A 526 0.04 9.74 7.45
C LEU A 526 0.66 8.33 7.39
N ASP A 527 0.37 7.53 6.36
CA ASP A 527 0.91 6.19 6.17
C ASP A 527 2.44 6.17 6.04
N HIS A 528 3.02 7.20 5.41
CA HIS A 528 4.46 7.37 5.41
C HIS A 528 4.99 7.57 6.83
N SER A 529 4.38 8.48 7.59
CA SER A 529 4.79 8.78 8.96
C SER A 529 4.59 7.62 9.94
N LEU A 530 3.54 6.81 9.76
CA LEU A 530 3.15 5.76 10.70
C LEU A 530 3.78 4.42 10.37
N TYR A 531 3.87 4.05 9.10
CA TYR A 531 4.25 2.70 8.69
C TYR A 531 5.50 2.65 7.82
N GLY A 532 6.00 3.80 7.35
CA GLY A 532 7.11 3.87 6.42
C GLY A 532 6.70 3.57 4.97
N SER A 533 5.47 3.92 4.57
CA SER A 533 5.06 3.85 3.16
C SER A 533 5.96 4.72 2.28
N LEU A 534 6.37 4.20 1.12
CA LEU A 534 7.30 4.84 0.20
C LEU A 534 6.59 5.68 -0.87
N VAL A 535 5.27 5.59 -0.99
CA VAL A 535 4.53 6.24 -2.09
C VAL A 535 4.61 7.76 -2.01
N TYR A 536 4.33 8.35 -0.85
CA TYR A 536 4.43 9.80 -0.66
C TYR A 536 5.84 10.36 -0.91
N PRO A 537 6.93 9.84 -0.30
CA PRO A 537 8.27 10.35 -0.58
C PRO A 537 8.70 10.11 -2.03
N LEU A 538 8.33 8.98 -2.64
CA LEU A 538 8.59 8.73 -4.07
C LEU A 538 7.93 9.79 -4.95
N VAL A 539 6.65 10.09 -4.71
CA VAL A 539 5.91 11.08 -5.49
C VAL A 539 6.46 12.49 -5.25
N ALA A 540 6.67 12.89 -4.00
CA ALA A 540 7.09 14.24 -3.64
C ALA A 540 8.55 14.53 -4.02
N LEU A 541 9.47 13.59 -3.76
CA LEU A 541 10.91 13.82 -3.94
C LEU A 541 11.41 13.43 -5.32
N LEU A 542 10.70 12.56 -6.05
CA LEU A 542 11.19 12.03 -7.32
C LEU A 542 10.22 12.26 -8.49
N VAL A 543 8.99 11.75 -8.41
CA VAL A 543 8.06 11.79 -9.56
C VAL A 543 7.65 13.22 -9.90
N TYR A 544 7.27 14.02 -8.90
CA TYR A 544 6.83 15.39 -9.11
C TYR A 544 7.97 16.31 -9.61
N PRO A 545 9.18 16.29 -9.01
CA PRO A 545 10.34 16.98 -9.57
C PRO A 545 10.64 16.56 -11.01
N CYS A 546 10.60 15.27 -11.33
CA CYS A 546 10.79 14.79 -12.70
C CYS A 546 9.73 15.36 -13.67
N TRP A 547 8.45 15.39 -13.26
CA TRP A 547 7.38 15.99 -14.04
C TRP A 547 7.60 17.51 -14.25
N LEU A 548 8.10 18.22 -13.22
CA LEU A 548 8.44 19.64 -13.31
C LEU A 548 9.58 19.92 -14.32
N LEU A 549 10.50 18.99 -14.55
CA LEU A 549 11.53 19.16 -15.59
C LEU A 549 10.89 19.21 -16.98
N PHE A 550 9.94 18.31 -17.27
CA PHE A 550 9.18 18.33 -18.52
C PHE A 550 8.33 19.61 -18.64
N TRP A 551 7.79 20.09 -17.52
CA TRP A 551 7.03 21.34 -17.48
C TRP A 551 7.92 22.55 -17.83
N ASN A 552 9.15 22.60 -17.33
CA ASN A 552 10.13 23.63 -17.72
C ASN A 552 10.49 23.54 -19.22
N ILE A 553 10.62 22.33 -19.79
CA ILE A 553 10.94 22.14 -21.21
C ILE A 553 9.83 22.71 -22.12
N LEU A 554 8.55 22.54 -21.75
CA LEU A 554 7.43 23.04 -22.56
C LEU A 554 7.45 24.58 -22.69
N PHE A 555 7.86 25.27 -21.63
CA PHE A 555 7.90 26.73 -21.58
C PHE A 555 9.28 27.32 -21.88
N TRP A 556 10.23 26.48 -22.31
CA TRP A 556 11.56 26.91 -22.72
C TRP A 556 11.48 27.98 -23.81
N LYS A 557 12.31 29.01 -23.69
CA LYS A 557 12.31 30.19 -24.56
C LYS A 557 13.55 30.25 -25.42
#